data_AF-A0A8D8WBW1-F1
#
_entry.id   AF-A0A8D8WBW1-F1
#
_cell.length_a   1.000
_cell.length_b   1.000
_cell.length_c   1.000
_cell.angle_alpha   90.00
_cell.angle_beta   90.00
_cell.angle_gamma   90.00
#
_symmetry.space_group_name_H-M   'P 1'
#
loop_
_entity.id
_entity.type
_entity.pdbx_description
1 polymer ?
#
loop_
_entity_poly.entity_id
_entity_poly.type
_entity_poly.pdbx_seq_one_letter_code
_entity_poly.pdbx_strand_id
1 'polypeptide(L)'
;MSLLETNKPFLVNPLRLPALPTLLLFSSSIETNSDLTHLVFDSWIEVQSLPMNQTDVELCVRTGIRIRTSWTRLLDYQLKKENSRDVGLLEAALTTDLVLFMSPLSSATHFGYSLKRLLPADMKTIYRGRSSMDSELEDMGSNPFVSDYQMSRDETLGGVRVAPYLVYDCLADGGSLALFSCPGCNLDLQLTTLEKLQHLQHCAPESDSPEDNTAASQLIQGDHKNSSSYFCDICNKGYPHFNSVAILKHKKSHSSIVMPS
;
A
#
# COMPACT_ATOMS: atom_id res chain seq x y z
N MET A 1 7.66 28.98 -12.58
CA MET A 1 6.42 29.28 -13.31
C MET A 1 6.57 30.65 -13.95
N SER A 2 6.55 30.77 -15.28
CA SER A 2 6.61 32.07 -15.97
C SER A 2 5.19 32.53 -16.27
N LEU A 3 4.75 33.57 -15.58
CA LEU A 3 3.45 34.21 -15.77
C LEU A 3 3.69 35.50 -16.56
N LEU A 4 3.06 35.63 -17.73
CA LEU A 4 3.14 36.83 -18.53
C LEU A 4 1.92 37.70 -18.20
N GLU A 5 2.16 38.78 -17.47
CA GLU A 5 1.13 39.73 -17.11
C GLU A 5 0.98 40.77 -18.23
N THR A 6 -0.19 40.76 -18.88
CA THR A 6 -0.62 41.80 -19.82
C THR A 6 -1.91 42.43 -19.28
N ASN A 7 -2.96 42.62 -20.10
CA ASN A 7 -4.30 42.95 -19.60
C ASN A 7 -5.01 41.75 -18.94
N LYS A 8 -4.59 40.52 -19.26
CA LYS A 8 -5.00 39.28 -18.58
C LYS A 8 -3.75 38.43 -18.34
N PRO A 9 -3.65 37.70 -17.23
CA PRO A 9 -2.50 36.84 -16.97
C PRO A 9 -2.52 35.64 -17.90
N PHE A 10 -1.39 35.37 -18.58
CA PHE A 10 -1.21 34.20 -19.42
C PHE A 10 -0.16 33.25 -18.81
N LEU A 11 -0.45 31.95 -18.88
CA LEU A 11 0.51 30.89 -18.57
C LEU A 11 1.36 30.63 -19.83
N VAL A 12 2.66 30.87 -19.74
CA VAL A 12 3.55 30.81 -20.91
C VAL A 12 3.94 29.37 -21.27
N ASN A 13 4.00 28.47 -20.28
CA ASN A 13 4.39 27.07 -20.50
C ASN A 13 3.61 26.12 -19.58
N PRO A 14 2.32 25.85 -19.86
CA PRO A 14 1.55 24.88 -19.10
C PRO A 14 1.92 23.44 -19.51
N LEU A 15 2.15 22.57 -18.52
CA LEU A 15 2.25 21.13 -18.72
C LEU A 15 0.94 20.47 -18.31
N ARG A 16 0.50 19.47 -19.10
CA ARG A 16 -0.65 18.64 -18.73
C ARG A 16 -0.17 17.52 -17.82
N LEU A 17 -0.84 17.36 -16.69
CA LEU A 17 -0.53 16.35 -15.69
C LEU A 17 -1.81 15.62 -15.26
N PRO A 18 -1.72 14.34 -14.87
CA PRO A 18 -2.85 13.63 -14.28
C PRO A 18 -3.21 14.28 -12.95
N ALA A 19 -4.44 14.75 -12.80
CA ALA A 19 -4.80 15.64 -11.69
C ALA A 19 -4.67 14.96 -10.32
N LEU A 20 -5.37 13.85 -10.08
CA LEU A 20 -5.37 13.19 -8.77
C LEU A 20 -3.97 12.71 -8.33
N PRO A 21 -3.16 12.01 -9.14
CA PRO A 21 -1.80 11.65 -8.77
C PRO A 21 -0.92 12.86 -8.43
N THR A 22 -1.02 13.94 -9.21
CA THR A 22 -0.26 15.17 -8.98
C THR A 22 -0.65 15.83 -7.66
N LEU A 23 -1.96 15.94 -7.40
CA LEU A 23 -2.48 16.49 -6.14
C LEU A 23 -2.04 15.61 -4.96
N LEU A 24 -2.18 14.28 -5.07
CA LEU A 24 -1.74 13.35 -4.03
C LEU A 24 -0.25 13.39 -3.77
N LEU A 25 0.62 13.77 -4.71
CA LEU A 25 2.08 13.85 -4.49
C LEU A 25 2.55 15.20 -3.97
N PHE A 26 1.94 16.30 -4.41
CA PHE A 26 2.50 17.65 -4.20
C PHE A 26 1.66 18.59 -3.33
N SER A 27 0.42 18.24 -3.00
CA SER A 27 -0.40 19.04 -2.07
C SER A 27 0.22 19.10 -0.67
N SER A 28 0.02 20.24 -0.02
CA SER A 28 0.45 20.49 1.36
C SER A 28 -0.54 19.96 2.39
N SER A 29 -1.84 20.06 2.10
CA SER A 29 -2.91 19.46 2.91
C SER A 29 -3.85 18.63 2.04
N ILE A 30 -4.22 17.47 2.59
CA ILE A 30 -5.17 16.52 2.02
C ILE A 30 -6.17 16.18 3.13
N GLU A 31 -7.44 16.29 2.80
CA GLU A 31 -8.55 16.16 3.72
C GLU A 31 -9.54 15.17 3.11
N THR A 32 -10.01 14.19 3.87
CA THR A 32 -10.85 13.10 3.34
C THR A 32 -12.11 12.89 4.17
N ASN A 33 -13.11 12.25 3.57
CA ASN A 33 -14.21 11.64 4.32
C ASN A 33 -13.87 10.19 4.73
N SER A 34 -14.74 9.56 5.50
CA SER A 34 -14.61 8.16 5.94
C SER A 34 -14.38 7.17 4.80
N ASP A 35 -15.06 7.37 3.67
CA ASP A 35 -15.14 6.37 2.61
C ASP A 35 -14.13 6.62 1.48
N LEU A 36 -13.31 7.68 1.61
CA LEU A 36 -12.38 8.16 0.60
C LEU A 36 -13.04 8.52 -0.74
N THR A 37 -14.33 8.88 -0.73
CA THR A 37 -15.05 9.31 -1.93
C THR A 37 -14.90 10.81 -2.22
N HIS A 38 -14.65 11.61 -1.18
CA HIS A 38 -14.37 13.04 -1.28
C HIS A 38 -12.98 13.32 -0.74
N LEU A 39 -12.16 13.98 -1.57
CA LEU A 39 -10.81 14.39 -1.24
C LEU A 39 -10.68 15.89 -1.50
N VAL A 40 -10.28 16.66 -0.49
CA VAL A 40 -10.01 18.09 -0.61
C VAL A 40 -8.51 18.33 -0.50
N PHE A 41 -7.98 19.13 -1.41
CA PHE A 41 -6.57 19.45 -1.53
C PHE A 41 -6.34 20.95 -1.35
N ASP A 42 -5.41 21.30 -0.46
CA ASP A 42 -4.98 22.66 -0.14
C ASP A 42 -6.16 23.62 0.15
N SER A 43 -7.28 23.07 0.61
CA SER A 43 -8.54 23.78 0.89
C SER A 43 -9.14 24.55 -0.31
N TRP A 44 -8.86 24.15 -1.56
CA TRP A 44 -9.43 24.84 -2.74
C TRP A 44 -9.80 23.93 -3.92
N ILE A 45 -9.28 22.71 -3.97
CA ILE A 45 -9.66 21.71 -4.99
C ILE A 45 -10.35 20.55 -4.29
N GLU A 46 -11.56 20.22 -4.71
CA GLU A 46 -12.28 19.01 -4.34
C GLU A 46 -12.20 18.00 -5.50
N VAL A 47 -11.88 16.76 -5.15
CA VAL A 47 -11.94 15.60 -6.04
C VAL A 47 -13.02 14.68 -5.50
N GLN A 48 -14.04 14.44 -6.33
CA GLN A 48 -15.13 13.54 -6.01
C GLN A 48 -15.01 12.29 -6.87
N SER A 49 -14.91 11.13 -6.25
CA SER A 49 -14.95 9.85 -6.95
C SER A 49 -16.38 9.35 -7.09
N LEU A 50 -16.61 8.49 -8.10
CA LEU A 50 -17.87 7.77 -8.20
C LEU A 50 -17.89 6.65 -7.15
N PRO A 51 -19.04 6.37 -6.50
CA PRO A 51 -19.14 5.34 -5.45
C PRO A 51 -18.62 3.96 -5.88
N MET A 52 -18.72 3.63 -7.17
CA MET A 52 -18.25 2.36 -7.74
C MET A 52 -16.72 2.18 -7.72
N ASN A 53 -15.96 3.27 -7.56
CA ASN A 53 -14.50 3.29 -7.67
C ASN A 53 -13.81 3.33 -6.28
N GLN A 54 -14.53 3.05 -5.19
CA GLN A 54 -14.03 3.23 -3.83
C GLN A 54 -12.72 2.46 -3.58
N THR A 55 -12.64 1.21 -4.02
CA THR A 55 -11.43 0.37 -3.87
C THR A 55 -10.24 0.92 -4.66
N ASP A 56 -10.48 1.46 -5.85
CA ASP A 56 -9.42 2.00 -6.70
C ASP A 56 -8.89 3.32 -6.14
N VAL A 57 -9.77 4.14 -5.56
CA VAL A 57 -9.39 5.39 -4.88
C VAL A 57 -8.61 5.08 -3.60
N GLU A 58 -9.06 4.12 -2.79
CA GLU A 58 -8.32 3.64 -1.61
C GLU A 58 -6.90 3.19 -1.99
N LEU A 59 -6.77 2.39 -3.06
CA LEU A 59 -5.48 1.97 -3.60
C LEU A 59 -4.63 3.15 -4.08
N CYS A 60 -5.24 4.11 -4.77
CA CYS A 60 -4.57 5.33 -5.26
C CYS A 60 -4.00 6.16 -4.12
N VAL A 61 -4.82 6.44 -3.10
CA VAL A 61 -4.43 7.21 -1.91
C VAL A 61 -3.31 6.48 -1.16
N ARG A 62 -3.46 5.17 -0.91
CA ARG A 62 -2.43 4.36 -0.24
C ARG A 62 -1.11 4.35 -1.02
N THR A 63 -1.18 4.23 -2.35
CA THR A 63 0.00 4.25 -3.21
C THR A 63 0.68 5.63 -3.18
N GLY A 64 -0.09 6.72 -3.25
CA GLY A 64 0.43 8.09 -3.15
C GLY A 64 1.13 8.34 -1.81
N ILE A 65 0.54 7.89 -0.71
CA ILE A 65 1.16 7.97 0.63
C ILE A 65 2.46 7.17 0.68
N ARG A 66 2.46 5.92 0.19
CA ARG A 66 3.66 5.08 0.13
C ARG A 66 4.79 5.76 -0.64
N ILE A 67 4.48 6.35 -1.80
CA ILE A 67 5.45 7.08 -2.62
C ILE A 67 6.00 8.29 -1.87
N ARG A 68 5.14 9.11 -1.23
CA ARG A 68 5.60 10.25 -0.41
C ARG A 68 6.53 9.82 0.72
N THR A 69 6.20 8.75 1.42
CA THR A 69 7.02 8.22 2.53
C THR A 69 8.36 7.71 2.00
N SER A 70 8.38 6.93 0.91
CA SER A 70 9.61 6.46 0.28
C SER A 70 10.48 7.61 -0.22
N TRP A 71 9.87 8.64 -0.81
CA TRP A 71 10.58 9.85 -1.25
C TRP A 71 11.19 10.59 -0.07
N THR A 72 10.42 10.83 1.00
CA THR A 72 10.93 11.51 2.21
C THR A 72 12.12 10.76 2.82
N ARG A 73 12.00 9.43 2.94
CA ARG A 73 13.10 8.57 3.42
C ARG A 73 14.34 8.68 2.53
N LEU A 74 14.17 8.68 1.22
CA LEU A 74 15.28 8.85 0.27
C LEU A 74 15.95 10.23 0.40
N LEU A 75 15.16 11.30 0.56
CA LEU A 75 15.68 12.64 0.81
C LEU A 75 16.49 12.70 2.10
N ASP A 76 16.02 12.06 3.17
CA ASP A 76 16.75 11.99 4.45
C ASP A 76 18.09 11.27 4.30
N TYR A 77 18.15 10.16 3.55
CA TYR A 77 19.41 9.46 3.26
C TYR A 77 20.37 10.33 2.45
N GLN A 78 19.87 11.04 1.44
CA GLN A 78 20.68 11.95 0.62
C GLN A 78 21.23 13.13 1.43
N LEU A 79 20.42 13.72 2.32
CA LEU A 79 20.85 14.80 3.20
C LEU A 79 21.92 14.33 4.20
N LYS A 80 21.80 13.10 4.70
CA LYS A 80 22.81 12.46 5.57
C LYS A 80 24.06 11.96 4.81
N LYS A 81 24.05 12.00 3.47
CA LYS A 81 25.11 11.48 2.58
C LYS A 81 25.43 10.00 2.83
N GLU A 82 24.43 9.23 3.23
CA GLU A 82 24.56 7.77 3.38
C GLU A 82 24.42 7.12 2.00
N ASN A 83 25.47 6.42 1.57
CA ASN A 83 25.46 5.72 0.29
C ASN A 83 25.51 4.21 0.54
N SER A 84 24.34 3.62 0.81
CA SER A 84 24.16 2.17 0.94
C SER A 84 23.58 1.60 -0.36
N ARG A 85 23.85 0.31 -0.61
CA ARG A 85 23.19 -0.46 -1.68
C ARG A 85 21.67 -0.39 -1.56
N ASP A 86 21.14 -0.29 -0.33
CA ASP A 86 19.71 -0.20 -0.06
C ASP A 86 19.10 1.11 -0.56
N VAL A 87 19.87 2.21 -0.54
CA VAL A 87 19.44 3.52 -1.06
C VAL A 87 19.27 3.46 -2.59
N GLY A 88 20.20 2.79 -3.29
CA GLY A 88 20.10 2.61 -4.74
C GLY A 88 18.91 1.74 -5.16
N LEU A 89 18.57 0.71 -4.38
CA LEU A 89 17.37 -0.09 -4.60
C LEU A 89 16.10 0.72 -4.35
N LEU A 90 16.07 1.52 -3.29
CA LEU A 90 14.94 2.41 -2.97
C LEU A 90 14.73 3.46 -4.05
N GLU A 91 15.80 4.04 -4.59
CA GLU A 91 15.75 5.01 -5.69
C GLU A 91 15.18 4.41 -6.97
N ALA A 92 15.64 3.23 -7.36
CA ALA A 92 15.13 2.52 -8.54
C ALA A 92 13.65 2.14 -8.39
N ALA A 93 13.26 1.66 -7.20
CA ALA A 93 11.87 1.35 -6.88
C ALA A 93 10.98 2.60 -6.92
N LEU A 94 11.41 3.69 -6.27
CA LEU A 94 10.68 4.96 -6.26
C LEU A 94 10.52 5.54 -7.66
N THR A 95 11.56 5.49 -8.49
CA THR A 95 11.50 5.95 -9.87
C THR A 95 10.45 5.17 -10.66
N THR A 96 10.44 3.85 -10.51
CA THR A 96 9.46 2.98 -11.17
C THR A 96 8.04 3.29 -10.68
N ASP A 97 7.85 3.38 -9.36
CA ASP A 97 6.56 3.69 -8.74
C ASP A 97 6.04 5.06 -9.18
N LEU A 98 6.88 6.09 -9.28
CA LEU A 98 6.50 7.42 -9.75
C LEU A 98 6.07 7.41 -11.22
N VAL A 99 6.83 6.73 -12.09
CA VAL A 99 6.49 6.62 -13.52
C VAL A 99 5.17 5.88 -13.69
N LEU A 100 4.96 4.78 -12.96
CA LEU A 100 3.70 4.04 -12.99
C LEU A 100 2.56 4.90 -12.44
N PHE A 101 2.72 5.54 -11.28
CA PHE A 101 1.67 6.34 -10.66
C PHE A 101 1.25 7.57 -11.49
N MET A 102 2.17 8.15 -12.25
CA MET A 102 1.88 9.26 -13.17
C MET A 102 1.38 8.79 -14.54
N SER A 103 1.47 7.49 -14.84
CA SER A 103 1.01 6.93 -16.10
C SER A 103 -0.51 6.76 -16.11
N PRO A 104 -1.21 7.18 -17.18
CA PRO A 104 -2.65 6.96 -17.32
C PRO A 104 -3.04 5.47 -17.42
N LEU A 105 -2.07 4.58 -17.66
CA LEU A 105 -2.25 3.14 -17.77
C LEU A 105 -2.13 2.41 -16.42
N SER A 106 -1.85 3.12 -15.33
CA SER A 106 -1.73 2.48 -14.02
C SER A 106 -3.09 2.04 -13.48
N SER A 107 -3.14 0.79 -13.01
CA SER A 107 -4.32 0.22 -12.36
C SER A 107 -4.75 1.06 -11.14
N ALA A 108 -3.82 1.74 -10.47
CA ALA A 108 -4.13 2.57 -9.31
C ALA A 108 -4.79 3.90 -9.68
N THR A 109 -4.79 4.31 -10.94
CA THR A 109 -5.29 5.63 -11.38
C THR A 109 -6.30 5.55 -12.51
N HIS A 110 -6.67 4.33 -12.93
CA HIS A 110 -7.59 4.08 -14.02
C HIS A 110 -9.05 4.05 -13.51
N PHE A 111 -9.55 5.21 -13.11
CA PHE A 111 -10.95 5.38 -12.73
C PHE A 111 -11.44 6.83 -12.98
N GLY A 112 -12.75 6.98 -13.10
CA GLY A 112 -13.39 8.29 -13.29
C GLY A 112 -13.55 9.07 -11.98
N TYR A 113 -13.19 10.35 -12.00
CA TYR A 113 -13.41 11.30 -10.90
C TYR A 113 -13.79 12.68 -11.45
N SER A 114 -14.48 13.47 -10.63
CA SER A 114 -14.82 14.86 -10.91
C SER A 114 -13.89 15.80 -10.15
N LEU A 115 -13.57 16.94 -10.77
CA LEU A 115 -12.79 18.02 -10.15
C LEU A 115 -13.69 19.23 -9.99
N LYS A 116 -13.77 19.75 -8.76
CA LYS A 116 -14.51 20.97 -8.43
C LYS A 116 -13.59 21.95 -7.72
N ARG A 117 -13.65 23.23 -8.11
CA ARG A 117 -13.02 24.30 -7.34
C ARG A 117 -13.93 24.66 -6.18
N LEU A 118 -13.39 24.64 -4.95
CA LEU A 118 -14.11 25.07 -3.76
C LEU A 118 -14.17 26.59 -3.69
N LEU A 119 -15.34 27.10 -3.35
CA LEU A 119 -15.56 28.51 -3.04
C LEU A 119 -15.49 28.72 -1.52
N PRO A 120 -15.27 29.97 -1.07
CA PRO A 120 -15.27 30.28 0.37
C PRO A 120 -16.58 29.92 1.10
N ALA A 121 -17.69 29.81 0.36
CA ALA A 121 -18.97 29.35 0.91
C ALA A 121 -18.96 27.84 1.17
N ASP A 122 -18.42 27.03 0.24
CA ASP A 122 -18.31 25.57 0.40
C ASP A 122 -17.45 25.20 1.61
N MET A 123 -16.36 25.93 1.84
CA MET A 123 -15.45 25.68 2.97
C MET A 123 -16.11 25.80 4.34
N LYS A 124 -17.21 26.57 4.47
CA LYS A 124 -17.91 26.72 5.75
C LYS A 124 -18.79 25.52 6.11
N THR A 125 -19.16 24.72 5.12
CA THR A 125 -20.12 23.62 5.27
C THR A 125 -19.49 22.25 5.10
N ILE A 126 -18.30 22.18 4.49
CA ILE A 126 -17.69 20.91 4.10
C ILE A 126 -17.03 20.16 5.27
N TYR A 127 -16.62 20.85 6.33
CA TYR A 127 -15.96 20.26 7.48
C TYR A 127 -16.92 20.02 8.64
N ARG A 128 -16.72 18.93 9.40
CA ARG A 128 -17.47 18.68 10.64
C ARG A 128 -17.13 19.69 11.74
N GLY A 129 -15.88 20.19 11.74
CA GLY A 129 -15.37 21.05 12.80
C GLY A 129 -15.13 20.29 14.10
N ARG A 130 -14.85 21.03 15.17
CA ARG A 130 -14.60 20.46 16.50
C ARG A 130 -15.87 19.83 17.08
N SER A 131 -15.90 18.51 17.16
CA SER A 131 -16.91 17.78 17.93
C SER A 131 -16.59 17.93 19.43
N SER A 132 -17.58 18.36 20.22
CA SER A 132 -17.45 18.50 21.68
C SER A 132 -17.55 17.17 22.45
N MET A 133 -17.87 16.07 21.75
CA MET A 133 -17.93 14.72 22.32
C MET A 133 -16.58 13.98 22.25
N ASP A 134 -15.57 14.53 21.60
CA ASP A 134 -14.29 13.86 21.33
C ASP A 134 -13.25 13.99 22.47
N SER A 135 -13.66 14.35 23.69
CA SER A 135 -12.72 14.64 24.79
C SER A 135 -12.30 13.43 25.62
N GLU A 136 -12.84 12.24 25.36
CA GLU A 136 -12.49 11.07 26.16
C GLU A 136 -11.77 10.03 25.28
N LEU A 137 -10.54 9.77 25.71
CA LEU A 137 -9.52 8.89 25.15
C LEU A 137 -10.09 7.55 24.69
N GLU A 138 -10.02 7.27 23.39
CA GLU A 138 -10.11 5.91 22.87
C GLU A 138 -8.87 5.68 22.00
N ASP A 139 -8.20 4.57 22.26
CA ASP A 139 -7.04 4.10 21.51
C ASP A 139 -7.40 4.02 20.01
N MET A 140 -6.82 4.91 19.21
CA MET A 140 -7.11 5.01 17.77
C MET A 140 -6.49 3.85 16.98
N GLY A 141 -5.77 2.93 17.64
CA GLY A 141 -5.12 1.79 17.03
C GLY A 141 -3.83 2.13 16.27
N SER A 142 -3.36 1.20 15.45
CA SER A 142 -2.18 1.39 14.60
C SER A 142 -2.49 2.28 13.40
N ASN A 143 -1.47 2.99 12.88
CA ASN A 143 -1.61 3.75 11.65
C ASN A 143 -1.40 2.86 10.42
N PRO A 144 -2.44 2.62 9.59
CA PRO A 144 -2.29 1.74 8.44
C PRO A 144 -1.61 2.39 7.24
N PHE A 145 -1.48 3.71 7.23
CA PHE A 145 -0.93 4.48 6.12
C PHE A 145 0.57 4.74 6.26
N VAL A 146 1.01 5.14 7.46
CA VAL A 146 2.40 5.46 7.77
C VAL A 146 2.77 4.85 9.12
N SER A 147 3.62 3.82 9.11
CA SER A 147 4.03 3.09 10.32
C SER A 147 4.68 3.97 11.39
N ASP A 148 5.41 4.99 10.96
CA ASP A 148 6.26 5.80 11.84
C ASP A 148 5.51 7.03 12.39
N TYR A 149 4.23 7.22 12.01
CA TYR A 149 3.45 8.39 12.38
C TYR A 149 2.32 8.03 13.36
N GLN A 150 2.35 8.64 14.54
CA GLN A 150 1.29 8.47 15.54
C GLN A 150 0.03 9.24 15.11
N MET A 151 -1.10 8.55 15.07
CA MET A 151 -2.39 9.19 14.77
C MET A 151 -2.82 10.12 15.91
N SER A 152 -3.38 11.27 15.55
CA SER A 152 -3.89 12.26 16.50
C SER A 152 -5.15 12.92 15.95
N ARG A 153 -6.02 13.45 16.81
CA ARG A 153 -7.21 14.17 16.35
C ARG A 153 -6.83 15.57 15.88
N ASP A 154 -7.49 16.05 14.81
CA ASP A 154 -7.31 17.43 14.36
C ASP A 154 -8.31 18.36 15.05
N GLU A 155 -7.80 19.31 15.85
CA GLU A 155 -8.66 20.24 16.61
C GLU A 155 -9.39 21.27 15.73
N THR A 156 -8.88 21.52 14.52
CA THR A 156 -9.36 22.60 13.65
C THR A 156 -10.40 22.11 12.66
N LEU A 157 -10.11 21.02 11.96
CA LEU A 157 -10.98 20.45 10.93
C LEU A 157 -11.91 19.37 11.48
N GLY A 158 -11.55 18.78 12.62
CA GLY A 158 -12.11 17.51 13.09
C GLY A 158 -11.43 16.31 12.40
N GLY A 159 -11.83 15.10 12.79
CA GLY A 159 -11.29 13.86 12.23
C GLY A 159 -9.91 13.48 12.80
N VAL A 160 -9.20 12.60 12.07
CA VAL A 160 -7.99 11.92 12.52
C VAL A 160 -6.84 12.23 11.58
N ARG A 161 -5.80 12.88 12.08
CA ARG A 161 -4.54 13.08 11.38
C ARG A 161 -3.77 11.76 11.30
N VAL A 162 -3.61 11.25 10.08
CA VAL A 162 -2.92 9.98 9.78
C VAL A 162 -1.55 10.19 9.13
N ALA A 163 -1.27 11.40 8.62
CA ALA A 163 0.04 11.83 8.20
C ALA A 163 0.17 13.35 8.41
N PRO A 164 1.39 13.94 8.36
CA PRO A 164 1.57 15.38 8.54
C PRO A 164 0.73 16.23 7.58
N TYR A 165 0.42 15.70 6.39
CA TYR A 165 -0.35 16.36 5.34
C TYR A 165 -1.75 15.76 5.12
N LEU A 166 -2.16 14.72 5.86
CA LEU A 166 -3.40 13.98 5.61
C LEU A 166 -4.27 13.89 6.86
N VAL A 167 -5.48 14.44 6.78
CA VAL A 167 -6.53 14.33 7.80
C VAL A 167 -7.68 13.48 7.26
N TYR A 168 -7.95 12.39 7.95
CA TYR A 168 -8.99 11.41 7.62
C TYR A 168 -10.30 11.73 8.34
N ASP A 169 -11.42 11.53 7.64
CA ASP A 169 -12.80 11.70 8.12
C ASP A 169 -13.10 13.07 8.77
N CYS A 170 -12.53 14.14 8.21
CA CYS A 170 -12.81 15.51 8.64
C CYS A 170 -13.98 16.16 7.88
N LEU A 171 -14.38 15.58 6.74
CA LEU A 171 -15.47 16.09 5.92
C LEU A 171 -16.85 15.67 6.48
N ALA A 172 -17.84 16.55 6.35
CA ALA A 172 -19.19 16.33 6.88
C ALA A 172 -19.93 15.18 6.20
N ASP A 173 -19.57 14.84 4.96
CA ASP A 173 -20.24 13.83 4.11
C ASP A 173 -19.72 12.39 4.34
N GLY A 174 -19.24 12.09 5.55
CA GLY A 174 -18.73 10.78 5.96
C GLY A 174 -19.60 10.16 7.06
N GLY A 175 -19.61 8.84 7.15
CA GLY A 175 -20.34 8.11 8.21
C GLY A 175 -21.03 6.83 7.78
N SER A 176 -20.88 6.40 6.52
CA SER A 176 -21.43 5.12 6.08
C SER A 176 -20.43 4.01 6.40
N LEU A 177 -20.75 3.16 7.38
CA LEU A 177 -20.02 1.91 7.56
C LEU A 177 -20.20 1.04 6.30
N ALA A 178 -19.11 0.51 5.77
CA ALA A 178 -19.15 -0.39 4.63
C ALA A 178 -19.17 -1.84 5.11
N LEU A 179 -20.04 -2.65 4.50
CA LEU A 179 -19.99 -4.10 4.68
C LEU A 179 -18.73 -4.63 3.99
N PHE A 180 -17.87 -5.28 4.77
CA PHE A 180 -16.61 -5.84 4.32
C PHE A 180 -16.45 -7.27 4.83
N SER A 181 -16.21 -8.20 3.91
CA SER A 181 -15.84 -9.58 4.23
C SER A 181 -14.33 -9.73 4.19
N CYS A 182 -13.71 -10.05 5.32
CA CYS A 182 -12.26 -10.20 5.38
C CYS A 182 -11.82 -11.53 4.74
N PRO A 183 -10.86 -11.53 3.79
CA PRO A 183 -10.38 -12.76 3.15
C PRO A 183 -9.52 -13.63 4.08
N GLY A 184 -9.03 -13.10 5.20
CA GLY A 184 -8.16 -13.83 6.14
C GLY A 184 -8.95 -14.60 7.19
N CYS A 185 -9.89 -13.94 7.87
CA CYS A 185 -10.71 -14.54 8.94
C CYS A 185 -12.15 -14.90 8.51
N ASN A 186 -12.55 -14.58 7.28
CA ASN A 186 -13.90 -14.80 6.74
C ASN A 186 -15.04 -14.19 7.57
N LEU A 187 -14.76 -13.12 8.33
CA LEU A 187 -15.77 -12.37 9.07
C LEU A 187 -16.38 -11.28 8.20
N ASP A 188 -17.70 -11.17 8.25
CA ASP A 188 -18.47 -10.05 7.70
C ASP A 188 -18.56 -8.94 8.76
N LEU A 189 -17.93 -7.81 8.49
CA LEU A 189 -17.81 -6.68 9.41
C LEU A 189 -18.39 -5.41 8.78
N GLN A 190 -18.89 -4.50 9.61
CA GLN A 190 -19.24 -3.15 9.22
C GLN A 190 -18.18 -2.21 9.78
N LEU A 191 -17.24 -1.78 8.92
CA LEU A 191 -16.08 -1.01 9.31
C LEU A 191 -15.99 0.27 8.47
N THR A 192 -15.39 1.30 9.05
CA THR A 192 -14.85 2.43 8.28
C THR A 192 -13.66 1.98 7.43
N THR A 193 -13.26 2.75 6.43
CA THR A 193 -12.06 2.42 5.62
C THR A 193 -10.80 2.35 6.49
N LEU A 194 -10.67 3.21 7.50
CA LEU A 194 -9.54 3.18 8.42
C LEU A 194 -9.52 1.87 9.24
N GLU A 195 -10.62 1.51 9.86
CA GLU A 195 -10.73 0.27 10.66
C GLU A 195 -10.55 -0.99 9.79
N LYS A 196 -11.09 -0.99 8.57
CA LYS A 196 -10.86 -2.05 7.58
C LYS A 196 -9.36 -2.24 7.32
N LEU A 197 -8.63 -1.15 7.11
CA LEU A 197 -7.18 -1.21 6.88
C LEU A 197 -6.42 -1.67 8.12
N GLN A 198 -6.80 -1.23 9.31
CA GLN A 198 -6.22 -1.69 10.58
C GLN A 198 -6.48 -3.19 10.82
N HIS A 199 -7.69 -3.65 10.51
CA HIS A 199 -8.04 -5.07 10.56
C HIS A 199 -7.17 -5.86 9.59
N LEU A 200 -7.03 -5.42 8.33
CA LEU A 200 -6.20 -6.11 7.34
C LEU A 200 -4.71 -6.18 7.73
N GLN A 201 -4.20 -5.25 8.55
CA GLN A 201 -2.84 -5.32 9.06
C GLN A 201 -2.65 -6.38 10.15
N HIS A 202 -3.65 -6.58 11.00
CA HIS A 202 -3.58 -7.50 12.14
C HIS A 202 -4.20 -8.88 11.85
N CYS A 203 -5.10 -8.95 10.87
CA CYS A 203 -5.71 -10.17 10.42
C CYS A 203 -4.69 -10.92 9.56
N ALA A 204 -3.86 -11.73 10.23
CA ALA A 204 -3.17 -12.80 9.54
C ALA A 204 -4.23 -13.74 8.93
N PRO A 205 -4.09 -14.18 7.67
CA PRO A 205 -4.81 -15.37 7.23
C PRO A 205 -4.43 -16.51 8.18
N GLU A 206 -5.37 -17.36 8.58
CA GLU A 206 -5.07 -18.62 9.26
C GLU A 206 -4.31 -19.55 8.29
N SER A 207 -3.03 -19.25 8.09
CA SER A 207 -2.03 -20.06 7.43
C SER A 207 -0.66 -19.57 7.90
N ASP A 208 -0.43 -19.59 9.21
CA ASP A 208 0.90 -19.75 9.83
C ASP A 208 0.71 -19.90 11.35
N SER A 209 0.34 -21.11 11.76
CA SER A 209 0.60 -21.56 13.12
C SER A 209 2.12 -21.63 13.32
N PRO A 210 2.69 -21.06 14.41
CA PRO A 210 4.11 -21.16 14.70
C PRO A 210 4.41 -22.49 15.39
N GLU A 211 4.29 -23.58 14.64
CA GLU A 211 4.94 -24.87 14.91
C GLU A 211 5.53 -25.39 13.59
N ASP A 212 6.56 -24.70 13.09
CA ASP A 212 7.74 -25.31 12.46
C ASP A 212 8.70 -24.21 11.97
N ASN A 213 9.56 -23.77 12.89
CA ASN A 213 10.79 -23.08 12.50
C ASN A 213 11.73 -24.10 11.87
N THR A 214 11.84 -24.11 10.53
CA THR A 214 13.12 -24.00 9.79
C THR A 214 12.92 -24.28 8.30
N ALA A 215 12.58 -23.25 7.50
CA ALA A 215 13.03 -23.14 6.10
C ALA A 215 12.45 -21.90 5.41
N ALA A 216 13.17 -20.78 5.41
CA ALA A 216 13.18 -19.85 4.28
C ALA A 216 14.32 -18.83 4.40
N SER A 217 15.56 -19.32 4.44
CA SER A 217 16.61 -18.59 3.72
C SER A 217 16.67 -19.20 2.34
N GLN A 218 16.60 -18.33 1.32
CA GLN A 218 16.90 -18.58 -0.10
C GLN A 218 15.72 -19.01 -1.00
N LEU A 219 14.98 -18.00 -1.47
CA LEU A 219 14.64 -17.93 -2.89
C LEU A 219 15.55 -16.88 -3.54
N ILE A 220 16.73 -17.32 -3.97
CA ILE A 220 17.42 -16.71 -5.11
C ILE A 220 17.48 -17.79 -6.18
N GLN A 221 16.66 -17.56 -7.21
CA GLN A 221 16.84 -17.99 -8.60
C GLN A 221 16.77 -19.48 -8.93
N GLY A 222 16.03 -19.78 -9.98
CA GLY A 222 16.28 -20.95 -10.82
C GLY A 222 15.14 -21.94 -10.84
N ASP A 223 14.19 -21.66 -11.70
CA ASP A 223 13.29 -22.61 -12.35
C ASP A 223 14.04 -23.94 -12.67
N HIS A 224 13.73 -25.03 -11.96
CA HIS A 224 13.83 -26.40 -12.44
C HIS A 224 13.11 -27.38 -11.50
N LYS A 225 11.92 -27.80 -11.92
CA LYS A 225 11.21 -28.99 -11.43
C LYS A 225 12.12 -30.22 -11.55
N ASN A 226 12.65 -30.74 -10.44
CA ASN A 226 12.93 -32.18 -10.29
C ASN A 226 13.32 -32.55 -8.84
N SER A 227 12.35 -32.95 -8.03
CA SER A 227 12.63 -33.78 -6.84
C SER A 227 11.61 -34.91 -6.78
N SER A 228 11.68 -35.84 -7.73
CA SER A 228 11.00 -37.12 -7.61
C SER A 228 11.70 -37.94 -6.53
N SER A 229 11.03 -38.16 -5.39
CA SER A 229 11.46 -39.13 -4.39
C SER A 229 11.69 -40.50 -5.05
N TYR A 230 12.88 -41.07 -4.93
CA TYR A 230 13.23 -42.37 -5.52
C TYR A 230 13.04 -43.48 -4.48
N PHE A 231 12.19 -44.46 -4.79
CA PHE A 231 12.01 -45.67 -3.98
C PHE A 231 12.76 -46.83 -4.61
N CYS A 232 13.50 -47.60 -3.80
CA CYS A 232 14.22 -48.78 -4.28
C CYS A 232 13.54 -50.07 -3.84
N ASP A 233 13.05 -50.84 -4.80
CA ASP A 233 12.32 -52.10 -4.56
C ASP A 233 13.20 -53.23 -4.01
N ILE A 234 14.53 -53.13 -4.12
CA ILE A 234 15.47 -54.16 -3.67
C ILE A 234 15.76 -54.03 -2.16
N CYS A 235 15.82 -52.81 -1.65
CA CYS A 235 16.07 -52.57 -0.23
C CYS A 235 14.87 -52.00 0.53
N ASN A 236 13.74 -51.80 -0.16
CA ASN A 236 12.48 -51.29 0.38
C ASN A 236 12.65 -49.99 1.19
N LYS A 237 13.51 -49.09 0.70
CA LYS A 237 13.80 -47.79 1.32
C LYS A 237 13.50 -46.66 0.34
N GLY A 238 12.81 -45.63 0.83
CA GLY A 238 12.52 -44.40 0.10
C GLY A 238 13.59 -43.34 0.34
N TYR A 239 14.14 -42.79 -0.74
CA TYR A 239 15.16 -41.74 -0.69
C TYR A 239 14.59 -40.45 -1.32
N PRO A 240 14.14 -39.49 -0.49
CA PRO A 240 13.46 -38.28 -0.97
C PRO A 240 14.37 -37.29 -1.72
N HIS A 241 15.70 -37.44 -1.65
CA HIS A 241 16.67 -36.52 -2.26
C HIS A 241 17.73 -37.20 -3.13
N PHE A 242 17.37 -38.30 -3.78
CA PHE A 242 18.28 -38.98 -4.71
C PHE A 242 18.29 -38.32 -6.09
N ASN A 243 19.47 -37.86 -6.52
CA ASN A 243 19.68 -37.42 -7.91
C ASN A 243 19.95 -38.63 -8.84
N SER A 244 19.82 -38.46 -10.16
CA SER A 244 19.96 -39.56 -11.13
C SER A 244 21.28 -40.33 -11.03
N VAL A 245 22.37 -39.68 -10.61
CA VAL A 245 23.69 -40.33 -10.42
C VAL A 245 23.72 -41.16 -9.13
N ALA A 246 23.09 -40.69 -8.05
CA ALA A 246 22.94 -41.41 -6.79
C ALA A 246 22.05 -42.64 -6.95
N ILE A 247 20.98 -42.54 -7.76
CA ILE A 247 20.12 -43.68 -8.12
C ILE A 247 20.93 -44.77 -8.82
N LEU A 248 21.79 -44.40 -9.79
CA LEU A 248 22.61 -45.36 -10.53
C LEU A 248 23.70 -46.01 -9.65
N LYS A 249 24.36 -45.24 -8.78
CA LYS A 249 25.32 -45.80 -7.80
C LYS A 249 24.64 -46.77 -6.82
N HIS A 250 23.44 -46.41 -6.35
CA HIS A 250 22.66 -47.26 -5.45
C HIS A 250 22.17 -48.55 -6.13
N LYS A 251 21.73 -48.48 -7.39
CA LYS A 251 21.42 -49.69 -8.16
C LYS A 251 22.65 -50.59 -8.34
N LYS A 252 23.84 -50.00 -8.52
CA LYS A 252 25.10 -50.73 -8.66
C LYS A 252 25.62 -51.32 -7.35
N SER A 253 25.26 -50.76 -6.19
CA SER A 253 25.54 -51.39 -4.89
C SER A 253 24.74 -52.68 -4.65
N HIS A 254 23.56 -52.81 -5.27
CA HIS A 254 22.81 -54.07 -5.23
C HIS A 254 23.42 -55.14 -6.15
N SER A 255 24.03 -54.74 -7.27
CA SER A 255 24.69 -55.68 -8.19
C SER A 255 26.07 -56.16 -7.71
N SER A 256 26.61 -55.61 -6.62
CA SER A 256 27.91 -56.02 -6.05
C SER A 256 27.78 -56.96 -4.85
N ILE A 257 26.56 -57.40 -4.50
CA ILE A 257 26.27 -58.29 -3.37
C ILE A 257 25.77 -59.68 -3.85
N VAL A 258 25.84 -59.98 -5.16
CA VAL A 258 25.43 -61.29 -5.68
C VAL A 258 26.66 -62.10 -6.14
N MET A 259 26.93 -63.18 -5.38
CA MET A 259 27.83 -64.34 -5.54
C MET A 259 29.19 -64.30 -4.82
N PRO A 260 29.70 -65.43 -4.26
CA PRO A 260 29.24 -66.82 -4.37
C PRO A 260 28.77 -67.42 -3.01
N SER A 261 27.88 -68.42 -2.97
CA SER A 261 28.18 -69.84 -3.24
C SER A 261 26.88 -70.62 -3.40
#